data_AF-I2FSM3-F1
#
_entry.id   AF-I2FSM3-F1
#
_cell.length_a   1.000
_cell.length_b   1.000
_cell.length_c   1.000
_cell.angle_alpha   90.00
_cell.angle_beta   90.00
_cell.angle_gamma   90.00
#
_symmetry.space_group_name_H-M   'P 1'
#
loop_
_entity.id
_entity.type
_entity.pdbx_description
1 polymer ?
#
loop_
_entity_poly.entity_id
_entity_poly.type
_entity_poly.pdbx_seq_one_letter_code
_entity_poly.pdbx_strand_id
1 'polypeptide(L)'
;MKSCIHQESVPQHHGEAPKVQLKIKVANPVAELDSDEMAHIIWHKFCQNLTLLFINIDLKYYNCSMKNRDATDDKVTIEAAEAIKKYNVGVKCATITPDEARVNEFSVIGLEAQKQKTYEKRKPHEEECRNRGLGRSRVLQQSSSRSVVERAL
;
A
#
# COMPACT_ATOMS: atom_id res chain seq x y z
N MET A 1 -0.57 -11.48 55.70
CA MET A 1 -0.87 -11.92 54.33
C MET A 1 -0.71 -10.73 53.40
N LYS A 2 0.21 -10.82 52.42
CA LYS A 2 0.28 -10.15 51.09
C LYS A 2 0.15 -8.60 51.07
N SER A 3 0.99 -7.80 50.45
CA SER A 3 1.85 -8.05 49.28
C SER A 3 2.93 -6.96 49.19
N CYS A 4 4.19 -7.38 49.03
CA CYS A 4 5.26 -6.54 48.50
C CYS A 4 4.89 -6.18 47.06
N ILE A 5 4.64 -4.90 46.80
CA ILE A 5 4.63 -4.36 45.44
C ILE A 5 6.00 -3.70 45.29
N HIS A 6 6.96 -4.44 44.77
CA HIS A 6 8.19 -3.84 44.26
C HIS A 6 7.80 -2.99 43.07
N GLN A 7 8.01 -1.68 43.19
CA GLN A 7 8.08 -0.80 42.04
C GLN A 7 9.35 -1.19 41.28
N GLU A 8 9.22 -2.04 40.28
CA GLU A 8 10.24 -2.16 39.25
C GLU A 8 10.19 -0.87 38.44
N SER A 9 11.14 0.03 38.73
CA SER A 9 11.39 1.20 37.89
C SER A 9 11.81 0.70 36.51
N VAL A 10 10.93 0.87 35.53
CA VAL A 10 11.23 0.67 34.11
C VAL A 10 12.52 1.42 33.79
N PRO A 11 13.59 0.76 33.30
CA PRO A 11 14.81 1.45 32.93
C PRO A 11 14.49 2.44 31.81
N GLN A 12 14.58 3.73 32.14
CA GLN A 12 14.53 4.80 31.16
C GLN A 12 15.83 4.72 30.35
N HIS A 13 15.75 4.16 29.14
CA HIS A 13 16.85 4.20 28.19
C HIS A 13 17.07 5.65 27.77
N HIS A 14 17.97 6.33 28.49
CA HIS A 14 18.49 7.63 28.13
C HIS A 14 19.23 7.53 26.79
N GLY A 15 18.72 8.31 25.83
CA GLY A 15 19.31 8.70 24.54
C GLY A 15 20.75 8.29 24.25
N GLU A 16 20.96 7.02 23.88
CA GLU A 16 22.14 6.62 23.13
C GLU A 16 21.79 6.74 21.65
N ALA A 17 22.50 7.62 20.93
CA ALA A 17 22.35 7.74 19.48
C ALA A 17 22.61 6.35 18.85
N PRO A 18 21.77 5.88 17.91
CA PRO A 18 21.91 4.54 17.37
C PRO A 18 23.29 4.41 16.74
N LYS A 19 24.11 3.47 17.23
CA LYS A 19 25.37 3.05 16.61
C LYS A 19 25.13 2.94 15.10
N VAL A 20 25.96 3.60 14.29
CA VAL A 20 25.85 3.58 12.82
C VAL A 20 26.11 2.14 12.36
N GLN A 21 25.05 1.34 12.32
CA GLN A 21 25.06 0.01 11.75
C GLN A 21 25.24 0.16 10.24
N LEU A 22 26.11 -0.65 9.65
CA LEU A 22 26.19 -0.77 8.19
C LEU A 22 24.80 -1.15 7.68
N LYS A 23 24.10 -0.18 7.07
CA LYS A 23 22.79 -0.40 6.47
C LYS A 23 22.91 -1.41 5.34
N ILE A 24 21.96 -2.34 5.26
CA ILE A 24 21.90 -3.30 4.17
C ILE A 24 21.66 -2.53 2.88
N LYS A 25 22.58 -2.62 1.92
CA LYS A 25 22.45 -1.96 0.63
C LYS A 25 21.63 -2.83 -0.31
N VAL A 26 20.54 -2.28 -0.83
CA VAL A 26 19.74 -2.92 -1.86
C VAL A 26 20.24 -2.45 -3.22
N ALA A 27 20.60 -3.39 -4.10
CA ALA A 27 21.19 -3.07 -5.40
C ALA A 27 20.16 -2.51 -6.40
N ASN A 28 18.94 -3.05 -6.38
CA ASN A 28 17.88 -2.67 -7.32
C ASN A 28 16.88 -1.73 -6.64
N PRO A 29 16.42 -0.68 -7.33
CA PRO A 29 15.38 0.18 -6.81
C PRO A 29 14.04 -0.56 -6.72
N VAL A 30 13.14 -0.07 -5.88
CA VAL A 30 11.80 -0.64 -5.68
C VAL A 30 10.77 0.43 -5.99
N ALA A 31 9.73 0.07 -6.73
CA ALA A 31 8.60 0.95 -6.99
C ALA A 31 7.70 1.00 -5.74
N GLU A 32 7.48 2.19 -5.20
CA GLU A 32 6.65 2.46 -4.03
C GLU A 32 5.35 3.11 -4.50
N LEU A 33 4.22 2.43 -4.27
CA LEU A 33 2.90 2.90 -4.64
C LEU A 33 2.16 3.30 -3.37
N ASP A 34 2.09 4.61 -3.15
CA ASP A 34 1.49 5.22 -1.97
C ASP A 34 -0.04 5.35 -2.11
N SER A 35 -0.72 5.52 -0.97
CA SER A 35 -2.16 5.40 -0.81
C SER A 35 -2.80 6.62 -0.13
N ASP A 36 -4.09 6.51 0.16
CA ASP A 36 -4.90 7.50 0.87
C ASP A 36 -4.99 7.26 2.39
N GLU A 37 -5.42 8.30 3.10
CA GLU A 37 -5.85 8.27 4.52
C GLU A 37 -4.85 7.61 5.48
N MET A 38 -5.31 6.64 6.27
CA MET A 38 -4.53 5.99 7.33
C MET A 38 -3.41 5.12 6.77
N ALA A 39 -3.58 4.54 5.58
CA ALA A 39 -2.57 3.69 4.97
C ALA A 39 -1.29 4.47 4.65
N HIS A 40 -1.44 5.69 4.11
CA HIS A 40 -0.33 6.62 3.88
C HIS A 40 0.44 6.90 5.16
N ILE A 41 -0.25 7.32 6.23
CA ILE A 41 0.38 7.69 7.49
C ILE A 41 1.12 6.50 8.13
N ILE A 42 0.50 5.33 8.14
CA ILE A 42 1.10 4.11 8.69
C ILE A 42 2.32 3.71 7.87
N TRP A 43 2.23 3.79 6.54
CA TRP A 43 3.33 3.45 5.64
C TRP A 43 4.54 4.36 5.83
N HIS A 44 4.34 5.67 5.90
CA HIS A 44 5.42 6.63 6.18
C HIS A 44 6.08 6.37 7.52
N LYS A 45 5.29 6.11 8.58
CA LYS A 45 5.82 5.74 9.90
C LYS A 45 6.59 4.42 9.87
N PHE A 46 6.12 3.44 9.12
CA PHE A 46 6.80 2.16 8.95
C PHE A 46 8.15 2.33 8.23
N CYS A 47 8.17 3.07 7.12
CA CYS A 47 9.38 3.32 6.36
C CYS A 47 10.44 4.07 7.19
N GLN A 48 10.03 5.10 7.93
CA GLN A 48 10.93 5.89 8.77
C GLN A 48 11.49 5.08 9.96
N ASN A 49 10.65 4.34 10.66
CA ASN A 49 11.05 3.68 11.91
C ASN A 49 11.74 2.34 11.68
N LEU A 50 11.41 1.61 10.61
CA LEU A 50 11.86 0.23 10.41
C LEU A 50 12.66 0.07 9.13
N THR A 51 12.23 0.61 7.99
CA THR A 51 12.92 0.34 6.73
C THR A 51 14.21 1.15 6.59
N LEU A 52 14.10 2.48 6.65
CA LEU A 52 15.21 3.40 6.38
C LEU A 52 16.28 3.42 7.48
N LEU A 53 15.95 2.92 8.67
CA LEU A 53 16.91 2.77 9.77
C LEU A 53 17.94 1.67 9.46
N PHE A 54 17.49 0.54 8.91
CA PHE A 54 18.32 -0.65 8.69
C PHE A 54 18.73 -0.89 7.24
N ILE A 55 17.99 -0.32 6.28
CA ILE A 55 18.13 -0.60 4.85
C ILE A 55 18.40 0.70 4.09
N ASN A 56 19.41 0.68 3.21
CA ASN A 56 19.65 1.71 2.22
C ASN A 56 19.08 1.25 0.87
N ILE A 57 17.93 1.80 0.50
CA ILE A 57 17.14 1.41 -0.67
C ILE A 57 16.73 2.65 -1.46
N ASP A 58 16.77 2.55 -2.79
CA ASP A 58 16.25 3.57 -3.70
C ASP A 58 14.77 3.28 -3.97
N LEU A 59 13.88 4.11 -3.41
CA LEU A 59 12.43 4.00 -3.59
C LEU A 59 11.97 4.94 -4.70
N LYS A 60 11.32 4.39 -5.71
CA LYS A 60 10.66 5.17 -6.78
C LYS A 60 9.22 5.41 -6.40
N TYR A 61 8.92 6.63 -5.99
CA TYR A 61 7.64 7.01 -5.43
C TYR A 61 6.58 7.28 -6.50
N TYR A 62 5.41 6.67 -6.36
CA TYR A 62 4.22 6.86 -7.19
C TYR A 62 3.00 7.10 -6.31
N ASN A 63 2.44 8.30 -6.36
CA ASN A 63 1.25 8.66 -5.59
C ASN A 63 -0.01 8.07 -6.24
N CYS A 64 -0.54 6.97 -5.70
CA CYS A 64 -1.76 6.33 -6.18
C CYS A 64 -3.01 6.74 -5.38
N SER A 65 -2.99 7.89 -4.71
CA SER A 65 -4.16 8.48 -4.03
C SER A 65 -5.33 8.71 -5.00
N MET A 66 -6.56 8.64 -4.50
CA MET A 66 -7.77 8.86 -5.30
C MET A 66 -7.72 10.20 -6.04
N LYS A 67 -7.32 11.29 -5.36
CA LYS A 67 -7.25 12.62 -5.97
C LYS A 67 -6.22 12.69 -7.10
N ASN A 68 -5.05 12.09 -6.90
CA ASN A 68 -4.01 12.10 -7.93
C ASN A 68 -4.38 11.21 -9.11
N ARG A 69 -5.04 10.09 -8.86
CA ARG A 69 -5.54 9.21 -9.93
C ARG A 69 -6.62 9.91 -10.75
N ASP A 70 -7.54 10.64 -10.12
CA ASP A 70 -8.55 11.42 -10.87
C ASP A 70 -7.91 12.56 -11.66
N ALA A 71 -6.98 13.31 -11.04
CA ALA A 71 -6.27 14.42 -11.69
C ALA A 71 -5.39 13.98 -12.88
N THR A 72 -4.87 12.76 -12.85
CA THR A 72 -4.01 12.21 -13.91
C THR A 72 -4.74 11.29 -14.88
N ASP A 73 -6.07 11.17 -14.80
CA ASP A 73 -6.86 10.20 -15.57
C ASP A 73 -6.30 8.76 -15.46
N ASP A 74 -5.96 8.38 -14.23
CA ASP A 74 -5.37 7.10 -13.84
C ASP A 74 -3.99 6.79 -14.46
N LYS A 75 -3.35 7.74 -15.17
CA LYS A 75 -2.02 7.56 -15.80
C LYS A 75 -0.95 7.18 -14.79
N VAL A 76 -1.01 7.72 -13.56
CA VAL A 76 -0.06 7.36 -12.49
C VAL A 76 -0.05 5.85 -12.18
N THR A 77 -1.19 5.16 -12.37
CA THR A 77 -1.24 3.71 -12.16
C THR A 77 -0.58 2.92 -13.27
N ILE A 78 -0.58 3.46 -14.50
CA ILE A 78 0.12 2.89 -15.66
C ILE A 78 1.61 3.09 -15.48
N GLU A 79 2.04 4.31 -15.14
CA GLU A 79 3.45 4.62 -14.86
C GLU A 79 4.01 3.75 -13.72
N ALA A 80 3.22 3.55 -12.66
CA ALA A 80 3.60 2.65 -11.58
C ALA A 80 3.69 1.18 -12.03
N ALA A 81 2.80 0.74 -12.92
CA ALA A 81 2.85 -0.60 -13.50
C ALA A 81 4.10 -0.78 -14.40
N GLU A 82 4.42 0.20 -15.23
CA GLU A 82 5.64 0.22 -16.05
C GLU A 82 6.91 0.22 -15.19
N ALA A 83 6.90 0.95 -14.08
CA ALA A 83 7.98 0.96 -13.11
C ALA A 83 8.18 -0.42 -12.46
N ILE A 84 7.09 -1.08 -12.06
CA ILE A 84 7.15 -2.45 -11.55
C ILE A 84 7.70 -3.40 -12.62
N LYS A 85 7.29 -3.26 -13.88
CA LYS A 85 7.82 -4.06 -14.99
C LYS A 85 9.33 -3.84 -15.18
N LYS A 86 9.79 -2.60 -15.03
CA LYS A 86 11.21 -2.23 -15.15
C LYS A 86 12.06 -2.73 -13.97
N TYR A 87 11.55 -2.62 -12.74
CA TYR A 87 12.30 -2.88 -11.52
C TYR A 87 12.02 -4.26 -10.91
N ASN A 88 11.04 -5.00 -11.43
CA ASN A 88 10.54 -6.31 -10.99
C ASN A 88 9.90 -6.36 -9.60
N VAL A 89 10.16 -5.38 -8.74
CA VAL A 89 9.67 -5.33 -7.36
C VAL A 89 8.89 -4.05 -7.14
N GLY A 90 7.66 -4.21 -6.65
CA GLY A 90 6.78 -3.12 -6.25
C GLY A 90 6.18 -3.37 -4.88
N VAL A 91 6.10 -2.31 -4.06
CA VAL A 91 5.39 -2.32 -2.79
C VAL A 91 4.19 -1.39 -2.93
N LYS A 92 3.00 -1.94 -2.69
CA LYS A 92 1.73 -1.23 -2.87
C LYS A 92 0.96 -1.16 -1.57
N CYS A 93 0.56 0.06 -1.19
CA CYS A 93 -0.35 0.29 -0.10
C CYS A 93 -1.82 0.07 -0.52
N ALA A 94 -2.69 -0.12 0.48
CA ALA A 94 -4.12 -0.33 0.25
C ALA A 94 -4.76 0.98 -0.25
N THR A 95 -5.22 1.03 -1.49
CA THR A 95 -5.88 2.20 -2.08
C THR A 95 -7.38 2.09 -1.94
N ILE A 96 -8.04 3.21 -1.67
CA ILE A 96 -9.51 3.27 -1.60
C ILE A 96 -10.06 3.04 -3.00
N THR A 97 -11.04 2.14 -3.12
CA THR A 97 -11.85 1.99 -4.33
C THR A 97 -13.11 2.82 -4.11
N PRO A 98 -13.32 3.92 -4.84
CA PRO A 98 -14.43 4.82 -4.55
C PRO A 98 -15.78 4.12 -4.74
N ASP A 99 -16.67 4.28 -3.78
CA ASP A 99 -18.10 4.02 -3.93
C ASP A 99 -18.84 5.31 -4.30
N GLU A 100 -20.12 5.20 -4.66
CA GLU A 100 -20.95 6.34 -5.07
C GLU A 100 -20.96 7.44 -3.99
N ALA A 101 -20.90 7.05 -2.71
CA ALA A 101 -20.83 7.99 -1.59
C ALA A 101 -19.48 8.74 -1.55
N ARG A 102 -18.36 8.03 -1.74
CA ARG A 102 -17.01 8.62 -1.79
C ARG A 102 -16.78 9.42 -3.06
N VAL A 103 -17.42 9.09 -4.18
CA VAL A 103 -17.39 9.92 -5.40
C VAL A 103 -17.99 11.29 -5.10
N ASN A 104 -19.14 11.34 -4.43
CA ASN A 104 -19.79 12.59 -4.04
C ASN A 104 -18.99 13.36 -2.98
N GLU A 105 -18.41 12.66 -1.99
CA GLU A 105 -17.60 13.28 -0.94
C GLU A 105 -16.31 13.92 -1.48
N PHE A 106 -15.64 13.26 -2.44
CA PHE A 106 -14.37 13.70 -2.98
C PHE A 106 -14.49 14.41 -4.34
N SER A 107 -15.71 14.51 -4.90
CA SER A 107 -16.01 15.08 -6.23
C SER A 107 -15.12 14.51 -7.35
N VAL A 108 -14.87 13.20 -7.32
CA VAL A 108 -14.00 12.50 -8.30
C VAL A 108 -14.84 11.86 -9.39
N ILE A 109 -14.73 12.34 -10.64
CA ILE A 109 -15.68 11.98 -11.72
C ILE A 109 -15.14 10.85 -12.59
N GLY A 110 -13.82 10.80 -12.83
CA GLY A 110 -13.22 9.87 -13.80
C GLY A 110 -13.11 8.43 -13.30
N LEU A 111 -12.97 8.25 -11.99
CA LEU A 111 -12.69 6.94 -11.37
C LEU A 111 -13.90 6.00 -11.30
N GLU A 112 -15.12 6.54 -11.28
CA GLU A 112 -16.35 5.75 -11.18
C GLU A 112 -16.60 4.90 -12.43
N ALA A 113 -16.33 5.45 -13.62
CA ALA A 113 -16.47 4.74 -14.89
C ALA A 113 -15.51 3.54 -15.03
N GLN A 114 -14.33 3.61 -14.40
CA GLN A 114 -13.37 2.50 -14.41
C GLN A 114 -13.76 1.35 -13.47
N LYS A 115 -14.48 1.64 -12.39
CA LYS A 115 -14.96 0.64 -11.44
C LYS A 115 -15.91 -0.36 -12.11
N GLN A 116 -16.89 0.13 -12.87
CA GLN A 116 -17.89 -0.74 -13.50
C GLN A 116 -17.26 -1.73 -14.48
N LYS A 117 -16.32 -1.24 -15.32
CA LYS A 117 -15.58 -2.09 -16.27
C LYS A 117 -14.73 -3.14 -15.57
N THR A 118 -14.14 -2.78 -14.43
CA THR A 118 -13.29 -3.68 -13.65
C THR A 118 -14.10 -4.71 -12.88
N TYR A 119 -15.23 -4.31 -12.29
CA TYR A 119 -16.15 -5.19 -11.58
C TYR A 119 -16.77 -6.23 -12.51
N GLU A 120 -17.27 -5.80 -13.68
CA GLU A 120 -17.92 -6.70 -14.63
C GLU A 120 -16.94 -7.73 -15.22
N LYS A 121 -15.68 -7.33 -15.48
CA LYS A 121 -14.63 -8.26 -15.88
C LYS A 121 -14.26 -9.27 -14.79
N ARG A 122 -14.41 -8.91 -13.51
CA ARG A 122 -14.03 -9.75 -12.35
C ARG A 122 -15.13 -10.69 -11.91
N LYS A 123 -16.40 -10.33 -12.08
CA LYS A 123 -17.57 -11.15 -11.70
C LYS A 123 -17.39 -12.66 -11.97
N PRO A 124 -16.97 -13.09 -13.17
CA PRO A 124 -16.82 -14.52 -13.47
C PRO A 124 -15.80 -15.22 -12.55
N HIS A 125 -14.64 -14.57 -12.33
CA HIS A 125 -13.59 -15.11 -11.47
C HIS A 125 -13.95 -15.02 -9.97
N GLU A 126 -14.66 -13.97 -9.54
CA GLU A 126 -15.14 -13.88 -8.14
C GLU A 126 -16.20 -14.94 -7.84
N GLU A 127 -17.08 -15.22 -8.79
CA GLU A 127 -18.07 -16.29 -8.72
C GLU A 127 -17.40 -17.65 -8.72
N GLU A 128 -16.39 -17.86 -9.56
CA GLU A 128 -15.54 -19.05 -9.53
C GLU A 128 -14.84 -19.23 -8.18
N CYS A 129 -14.22 -18.19 -7.62
CA CYS A 129 -13.59 -18.24 -6.30
C CYS A 129 -14.60 -18.58 -5.20
N ARG A 130 -15.80 -18.00 -5.28
CA ARG A 130 -16.90 -18.27 -4.35
C ARG A 130 -17.37 -19.72 -4.43
N ASN A 131 -17.52 -20.25 -5.64
CA ASN A 131 -17.88 -21.65 -5.90
C ASN A 131 -16.79 -22.62 -5.42
N ARG A 132 -15.52 -22.20 -5.44
CA ARG A 132 -14.37 -22.94 -4.89
C ARG A 132 -14.20 -22.78 -3.37
N GLY A 133 -15.10 -22.06 -2.68
CA GLY A 133 -15.03 -21.83 -1.23
C GLY A 133 -13.90 -20.89 -0.78
N LEU A 134 -13.29 -20.14 -1.70
CA LEU A 134 -12.27 -19.14 -1.39
C LEU A 134 -12.99 -17.86 -0.92
N GLY A 135 -12.89 -17.55 0.38
CA GLY A 135 -13.63 -16.47 1.02
C GLY A 135 -13.45 -15.07 0.38
N ARG A 136 -14.50 -14.24 0.47
CA ARG A 136 -14.61 -12.89 -0.13
C ARG A 136 -13.44 -11.95 0.20
N SER A 137 -12.85 -12.08 1.39
CA SER A 137 -11.78 -11.20 1.88
C SER A 137 -10.50 -11.28 1.03
N ARG A 138 -10.20 -12.46 0.47
CA ARG A 138 -9.01 -12.65 -0.38
C ARG A 138 -9.20 -12.02 -1.76
N VAL A 139 -10.45 -11.96 -2.24
CA VAL A 139 -10.80 -11.47 -3.58
C VAL A 139 -10.61 -9.96 -3.69
N LEU A 140 -11.14 -9.17 -2.76
CA LEU A 140 -11.09 -7.70 -2.82
C LEU A 140 -9.65 -7.15 -2.75
N GLN A 141 -8.84 -7.67 -1.82
CA GLN A 141 -7.47 -7.22 -1.62
C GLN A 141 -6.54 -7.68 -2.76
N GLN A 142 -6.77 -8.87 -3.33
CA GLN A 142 -6.09 -9.29 -4.56
C GLN A 142 -6.51 -8.45 -5.75
N SER A 143 -7.76 -7.98 -5.81
CA SER A 143 -8.29 -7.32 -6.99
C SER A 143 -7.68 -5.91 -7.24
N SER A 144 -7.54 -5.06 -6.21
CA SER A 144 -6.91 -3.74 -6.35
C SER A 144 -5.41 -3.85 -6.70
N SER A 145 -4.72 -4.83 -6.13
CA SER A 145 -3.31 -5.10 -6.43
C SER A 145 -3.13 -5.79 -7.78
N ARG A 146 -4.03 -6.69 -8.18
CA ARG A 146 -4.04 -7.33 -9.50
C ARG A 146 -4.28 -6.32 -10.61
N SER A 147 -5.12 -5.30 -10.48
CA SER A 147 -5.28 -4.33 -11.57
C SER A 147 -3.99 -3.62 -11.95
N VAL A 148 -3.12 -3.33 -10.98
CA VAL A 148 -1.83 -2.70 -11.26
C VAL A 148 -0.82 -3.73 -11.78
N VAL A 149 -0.81 -4.93 -11.20
CA VAL A 149 0.09 -6.02 -11.60
C VAL A 149 -0.27 -6.60 -12.98
N GLU A 150 -1.55 -6.80 -13.29
CA GLU A 150 -2.04 -7.24 -14.61
C GLU A 150 -1.80 -6.19 -15.69
N ARG A 151 -1.78 -4.90 -15.35
CA ARG A 151 -1.36 -3.84 -16.27
C ARG A 151 0.16 -3.82 -16.48
N ALA A 152 0.93 -4.37 -15.53
CA ALA A 152 2.40 -4.44 -15.61
C ALA A 152 2.90 -5.66 -16.42
N LEU A 153 2.16 -6.77 -16.41
CA LEU A 153 2.48 -8.02 -17.11
C LEU A 153 2.07 -7.96 -18.59
#